data_AF-A0A9D1NXS0-F1
#
_entry.id   AF-A0A9D1NXS0-F1
#
_cell.length_a   1.000
_cell.length_b   1.000
_cell.length_c   1.000
_cell.angle_alpha   90.00
_cell.angle_beta   90.00
_cell.angle_gamma   90.00
#
_symmetry.space_group_name_H-M   'P 1'
#
loop_
_entity.id
_entity.type
_entity.pdbx_description
1 polymer ?
#
loop_
_entity_poly.entity_id
_entity_poly.type
_entity_poly.pdbx_seq_one_letter_code
_entity_poly.pdbx_strand_id
1 'polypeptide(L)'
;MSVVKELLRTEADGTISFGNYELDQKAKLSDYEYNGDLYKVKTFKEITKLERNGMLVYESVPGTAVTGFAAGGNGVNFTVEGPEDAQVILGLEEDTEYKVSIDGNDMGMMKTNMGGKLVLSVEMGNADHVEVCIEK
;
A
#
# COMPACT_ATOMS: atom_id res chain seq x y z
N MET A 1 12.45 -1.49 13.33
CA MET A 1 13.24 -0.56 12.49
C MET A 1 12.69 -0.70 11.10
N SER A 2 11.95 0.31 10.67
CA SER A 2 11.25 0.28 9.39
C SER A 2 12.25 0.06 8.25
N VAL A 3 11.91 -0.83 7.32
CA VAL A 3 12.72 -1.09 6.12
C VAL A 3 12.80 0.16 5.21
N VAL A 4 11.82 1.05 5.31
CA VAL A 4 11.70 2.24 4.48
C VAL A 4 12.11 3.48 5.28
N LYS A 5 13.33 3.96 5.01
CA LYS A 5 13.89 5.15 5.68
C LYS A 5 13.52 6.45 4.97
N GLU A 6 13.48 6.45 3.64
CA GLU A 6 12.88 7.56 2.86
C GLU A 6 11.35 7.52 2.94
N LEU A 7 10.64 8.65 2.76
CA LEU A 7 9.18 8.62 2.78
C LEU A 7 8.58 7.86 1.58
N LEU A 8 9.25 7.96 0.42
CA LEU A 8 8.94 7.25 -0.81
C LEU A 8 10.22 7.21 -1.67
N ARG A 9 10.48 6.07 -2.30
CA ARG A 9 11.59 5.89 -3.25
C ARG A 9 11.22 4.90 -4.37
N THR A 10 11.96 4.95 -5.46
CA THR A 10 11.92 3.95 -6.53
C THR A 10 13.02 2.92 -6.30
N GLU A 11 12.67 1.64 -6.40
CA GLU A 11 13.57 0.50 -6.22
C GLU A 11 14.27 0.13 -7.55
N ALA A 12 15.32 -0.68 -7.46
CA ALA A 12 16.11 -1.09 -8.63
C ALA A 12 15.33 -1.95 -9.64
N ASP A 13 14.29 -2.65 -9.17
CA ASP A 13 13.37 -3.44 -10.00
C ASP A 13 12.26 -2.59 -10.66
N GLY A 14 12.28 -1.28 -10.42
CA GLY A 14 11.32 -0.33 -10.94
C GLY A 14 10.07 -0.16 -10.08
N THR A 15 9.88 -0.91 -8.99
CA THR A 15 8.76 -0.71 -8.06
C THR A 15 8.97 0.52 -7.18
N ILE A 16 7.98 0.87 -6.33
CA ILE A 16 8.14 1.92 -5.33
C ILE A 16 7.99 1.37 -3.91
N SER A 17 8.74 1.94 -2.97
CA SER A 17 8.59 1.70 -1.54
C SER A 17 8.28 3.00 -0.84
N PHE A 18 7.40 2.99 0.17
CA PHE A 18 6.93 4.19 0.83
C PHE A 18 6.40 3.91 2.24
N GLY A 19 6.23 4.97 3.03
CA GLY A 19 5.69 4.87 4.38
C GLY A 19 6.76 4.66 5.45
N ASN A 20 6.53 5.19 6.63
CA ASN A 20 7.38 5.01 7.79
C ASN A 20 6.53 5.17 9.06
N TYR A 21 6.19 4.02 9.66
CA TYR A 21 5.35 3.94 10.85
C TYR A 21 6.10 4.30 12.14
N GLU A 22 7.43 4.48 12.10
CA GLU A 22 8.24 4.85 13.27
C GLU A 22 8.25 6.37 13.51
N LEU A 23 7.69 7.15 12.58
CA LEU A 23 7.60 8.60 12.75
C LEU A 23 6.52 8.96 13.78
N ASP A 24 6.91 9.71 14.81
CA ASP A 24 5.98 10.24 15.81
C ASP A 24 5.07 11.34 15.28
N GLN A 25 5.54 12.08 14.26
CA GLN A 25 4.82 13.18 13.64
C GLN A 25 4.65 12.94 12.16
N LYS A 26 3.51 13.41 11.62
CA LYS A 26 3.17 13.33 10.20
C LYS A 26 4.26 13.95 9.33
N ALA A 27 4.85 13.12 8.47
CA ALA A 27 5.70 13.56 7.39
C ALA A 27 4.97 13.45 6.04
N LYS A 28 5.43 14.24 5.06
CA LYS A 28 4.83 14.30 3.73
C LYS A 28 5.93 14.50 2.68
N LEU A 29 5.85 13.73 1.60
CA LEU A 29 6.54 14.01 0.34
C LEU A 29 5.47 14.20 -0.74
N SER A 30 5.64 15.22 -1.57
CA SER A 30 4.71 15.55 -2.67
C SER A 30 5.50 15.70 -3.96
N ASP A 31 4.78 15.68 -5.08
CA ASP A 31 5.33 15.95 -6.41
C ASP A 31 6.49 14.99 -6.77
N TYR A 32 6.43 13.75 -6.26
CA TYR A 32 7.38 12.71 -6.63
C TYR A 32 7.00 12.13 -7.99
N GLU A 33 7.84 12.37 -9.00
CA GLU A 33 7.59 11.86 -10.36
C GLU A 33 8.00 10.39 -10.48
N TYR A 34 7.07 9.56 -10.92
CA TYR A 34 7.30 8.14 -11.21
C TYR A 34 6.45 7.70 -12.40
N ASN A 35 7.10 7.19 -13.45
CA ASN A 35 6.46 6.75 -14.70
C ASN A 35 5.49 7.79 -15.32
N GLY A 36 5.80 9.08 -15.18
CA GLY A 36 4.98 10.18 -15.71
C GLY A 36 3.80 10.60 -14.83
N ASP A 37 3.61 9.94 -13.70
CA ASP A 37 2.60 10.30 -12.69
C ASP A 37 3.25 11.03 -11.50
N LEU A 38 2.45 11.84 -10.80
CA LEU A 38 2.86 12.54 -9.59
C LEU A 38 2.32 11.84 -8.35
N TYR A 39 3.25 11.38 -7.52
CA TYR A 39 2.95 10.71 -6.26
C TYR A 39 3.09 11.64 -5.07
N LYS A 40 2.24 11.37 -4.07
CA LYS A 40 2.27 12.04 -2.77
C LYS A 40 2.07 11.01 -1.67
N VAL A 41 3.03 10.93 -0.77
CA VAL A 41 2.93 10.12 0.45
C VAL A 41 2.74 11.01 1.67
N LYS A 42 1.88 10.59 2.58
CA LYS A 42 1.77 11.11 3.94
C LYS A 42 1.89 9.93 4.88
N THR A 43 2.80 9.99 5.85
CA THR A 43 3.03 8.85 6.73
C THR A 43 3.48 9.27 8.12
N PHE A 44 3.02 8.52 9.11
CA PHE A 44 3.50 8.46 10.49
C PHE A 44 2.82 7.26 11.18
N LYS A 45 3.10 7.03 12.46
CA LYS A 45 2.61 5.86 13.22
C LYS A 45 1.11 5.57 13.11
N GLU A 46 0.24 6.56 12.89
CA GLU A 46 -1.21 6.33 12.82
C GLU A 46 -1.75 6.10 11.41
N ILE A 47 -1.03 6.49 10.36
CA ILE A 47 -1.51 6.35 8.98
C ILE A 47 -0.38 6.43 7.97
N THR A 48 -0.42 5.58 6.95
CA THR A 48 0.33 5.73 5.71
C THR A 48 -0.65 5.88 4.57
N LYS A 49 -0.52 6.94 3.78
CA LYS A 49 -1.39 7.24 2.63
C LYS A 49 -0.55 7.59 1.41
N LEU A 50 -0.78 6.87 0.32
CA LEU A 50 -0.22 7.12 -0.99
C LEU A 50 -1.32 7.58 -1.96
N GLU A 51 -1.06 8.68 -2.65
CA GLU A 51 -1.90 9.18 -3.74
C GLU A 51 -1.08 9.27 -5.03
N ARG A 52 -1.72 8.98 -6.16
CA ARG A 52 -1.20 9.13 -7.53
C ARG A 52 -2.10 10.08 -8.30
N ASN A 53 -1.55 11.18 -8.81
CA ASN A 53 -2.30 12.25 -9.48
C ASN A 53 -3.51 12.74 -8.66
N GLY A 54 -3.37 12.77 -7.33
CA GLY A 54 -4.43 13.17 -6.41
C GLY A 54 -5.50 12.11 -6.12
N MET A 55 -5.44 10.94 -6.75
CA MET A 55 -6.32 9.80 -6.46
C MET A 55 -5.68 8.87 -5.43
N LEU A 56 -6.49 8.31 -4.54
CA LEU A 56 -6.03 7.33 -3.54
C LEU A 56 -5.52 6.07 -4.25
N VAL A 57 -4.35 5.58 -3.82
CA VAL A 57 -3.79 4.30 -4.28
C VAL A 57 -3.66 3.32 -3.11
N TYR A 58 -3.18 3.79 -1.97
CA TYR A 58 -3.00 3.00 -0.76
C TYR A 58 -3.28 3.87 0.47
N GLU A 59 -3.97 3.33 1.46
CA GLU A 59 -4.07 3.89 2.80
C GLU A 59 -4.04 2.78 3.84
N SER A 60 -3.34 2.98 4.96
CA SER A 60 -3.35 2.05 6.08
C SER A 60 -3.66 2.76 7.40
N VAL A 61 -4.35 2.06 8.29
CA VAL A 61 -4.51 2.45 9.70
C VAL A 61 -4.26 1.21 10.56
N PRO A 62 -3.25 1.20 11.45
CA PRO A 62 -2.26 2.27 11.68
C PRO A 62 -1.26 2.44 10.52
N GLY A 63 -0.26 3.28 10.71
CA GLY A 63 0.78 3.53 9.72
C GLY A 63 1.59 2.27 9.43
N THR A 64 1.96 2.09 8.16
CA THR A 64 2.77 0.97 7.68
C THR A 64 3.95 1.47 6.84
N ALA A 65 4.91 0.58 6.61
CA ALA A 65 5.90 0.70 5.56
C ALA A 65 5.55 -0.32 4.47
N VAL A 66 5.61 0.11 3.22
CA VAL A 66 5.26 -0.70 2.05
C VAL A 66 6.48 -0.79 1.15
N THR A 67 6.81 -1.99 0.71
CA THR A 67 7.93 -2.27 -0.18
C THR A 67 7.47 -3.03 -1.42
N GLY A 68 8.18 -2.85 -2.53
CA GLY A 68 7.90 -3.59 -3.76
C GLY A 68 6.53 -3.27 -4.37
N PHE A 69 5.97 -2.08 -4.13
CA PHE A 69 4.64 -1.75 -4.61
C PHE A 69 4.62 -1.63 -6.14
N ALA A 70 3.94 -2.58 -6.79
CA ALA A 70 3.69 -2.55 -8.22
C ALA A 70 2.19 -2.57 -8.49
N ALA A 71 1.67 -1.49 -9.08
CA ALA A 71 0.29 -1.40 -9.53
C ALA A 71 0.26 -1.35 -11.07
N GLY A 72 -0.55 -2.21 -11.68
CA GLY A 72 -0.72 -2.30 -13.13
C GLY A 72 -2.15 -2.65 -13.52
N GLY A 73 -2.41 -2.83 -14.82
CA GLY A 73 -3.75 -3.13 -15.34
C GLY A 73 -4.34 -4.46 -14.85
N ASN A 74 -3.49 -5.39 -14.41
CA ASN A 74 -3.90 -6.72 -13.96
C ASN A 74 -4.07 -6.82 -12.45
N GLY A 75 -3.76 -5.76 -11.68
CA GLY A 75 -3.78 -5.85 -10.22
C GLY A 75 -2.69 -5.05 -9.52
N VAL A 76 -2.48 -5.38 -8.25
CA VAL A 76 -1.46 -4.77 -7.40
C VAL A 76 -0.77 -5.80 -6.52
N ASN A 77 0.55 -5.71 -6.39
CA ASN A 77 1.34 -6.49 -5.45
C ASN A 77 2.18 -5.54 -4.57
N PHE A 78 2.41 -5.95 -3.33
CA PHE A 78 3.32 -5.28 -2.41
C PHE A 78 3.57 -6.14 -1.18
N THR A 79 4.61 -5.79 -0.44
CA THR A 79 4.86 -6.28 0.91
C THR A 79 4.64 -5.15 1.90
N VAL A 80 3.98 -5.44 3.02
CA VAL A 80 3.65 -4.46 4.05
C VAL A 80 4.24 -4.88 5.39
N GLU A 81 4.76 -3.90 6.13
CA GLU A 81 5.33 -4.03 7.46
C GLU A 81 4.64 -3.01 8.38
N GLY A 82 4.30 -3.42 9.59
CA GLY A 82 3.70 -2.54 10.60
C GLY A 82 3.90 -3.07 12.02
N PRO A 83 3.70 -2.22 13.03
CA PRO A 83 3.88 -2.62 14.43
C PRO A 83 2.73 -3.50 14.97
N GLU A 84 1.58 -3.50 14.28
CA GLU A 84 0.38 -4.23 14.65
C GLU A 84 -0.50 -4.44 13.40
N ASP A 85 -1.60 -5.18 13.54
CA ASP A 85 -2.55 -5.44 12.47
C ASP A 85 -3.09 -4.13 11.87
N ALA A 86 -3.18 -4.09 10.54
CA ALA A 86 -3.57 -2.88 9.83
C ALA A 86 -4.78 -3.11 8.92
N GLN A 87 -5.69 -2.14 8.94
CA GLN A 87 -6.67 -2.01 7.88
C GLN A 87 -6.01 -1.31 6.69
N VAL A 88 -6.03 -1.95 5.52
CA VAL A 88 -5.50 -1.42 4.27
C VAL A 88 -6.65 -1.12 3.31
N ILE A 89 -6.65 0.06 2.72
CA ILE A 89 -7.58 0.49 1.68
C ILE A 89 -6.79 0.70 0.38
N LEU A 90 -7.15 -0.03 -0.67
CA LEU A 90 -6.56 0.08 -1.99
C LEU A 90 -7.51 0.83 -2.93
N GLY A 91 -6.94 1.71 -3.76
CA GLY A 91 -7.63 2.33 -4.90
C GLY A 91 -7.37 1.53 -6.18
N LEU A 92 -8.44 0.96 -6.72
CA LEU A 92 -8.47 0.04 -7.86
C LEU A 92 -9.59 0.46 -8.84
N GLU A 93 -9.83 -0.34 -9.89
CA GLU A 93 -10.92 -0.10 -10.83
C GLU A 93 -12.28 -0.26 -10.13
N GLU A 94 -13.24 0.61 -10.44
CA GLU A 94 -14.58 0.59 -9.86
C GLU A 94 -15.35 -0.66 -10.30
N ASP A 95 -16.24 -1.17 -9.43
CA ASP A 95 -17.13 -2.30 -9.71
C ASP A 95 -16.45 -3.56 -10.29
N THR A 96 -15.19 -3.81 -9.92
CA THR A 96 -14.34 -4.86 -10.48
C THR A 96 -14.04 -5.94 -9.43
N GLU A 97 -14.09 -7.21 -9.85
CA GLU A 97 -13.71 -8.36 -9.02
C GLU A 97 -12.21 -8.61 -9.10
N TYR A 98 -11.61 -8.93 -7.96
CA TYR A 98 -10.22 -9.28 -7.82
C TYR A 98 -10.07 -10.52 -6.95
N LYS A 99 -9.19 -11.43 -7.34
CA LYS A 99 -8.65 -12.46 -6.48
C LYS A 99 -7.67 -11.84 -5.49
N VAL A 100 -7.87 -12.10 -4.21
CA VAL A 100 -7.03 -11.57 -3.13
C VAL A 100 -6.25 -12.70 -2.47
N SER A 101 -4.95 -12.49 -2.26
CA SER A 101 -4.12 -13.38 -1.44
C SER A 101 -3.24 -12.59 -0.48
N ILE A 102 -3.09 -13.12 0.74
CA ILE A 102 -2.30 -12.54 1.83
C ILE A 102 -1.38 -13.64 2.37
N ASP A 103 -0.06 -13.42 2.33
CA ASP A 103 0.99 -14.42 2.62
C ASP A 103 0.77 -15.75 1.88
N GLY A 104 0.41 -15.65 0.60
CA GLY A 104 0.11 -16.81 -0.26
C GLY A 104 -1.20 -17.53 0.09
N ASN A 105 -1.91 -17.13 1.14
CA ASN A 105 -3.22 -17.68 1.49
C ASN A 105 -4.30 -17.00 0.65
N ASP A 106 -5.11 -17.80 -0.04
CA ASP A 106 -6.22 -17.33 -0.87
C ASP A 106 -7.37 -16.82 0.02
N MET A 107 -7.68 -15.54 -0.10
CA MET A 107 -8.79 -14.86 0.60
C MET A 107 -10.07 -14.85 -0.24
N GLY A 108 -10.04 -15.40 -1.45
CA GLY A 108 -11.15 -15.48 -2.38
C GLY A 108 -11.31 -14.24 -3.26
N MET A 109 -12.44 -14.17 -3.95
CA MET A 109 -12.80 -13.06 -4.83
C MET A 109 -13.45 -11.94 -4.01
N MET A 110 -12.95 -10.72 -4.18
CA MET A 110 -13.50 -9.51 -3.57
C MET A 110 -13.82 -8.49 -4.65
N LYS A 111 -14.92 -7.75 -4.46
CA LYS A 111 -15.37 -6.74 -5.41
C LYS A 111 -15.13 -5.33 -4.86
N THR A 112 -14.55 -4.45 -5.66
CA THR A 112 -14.43 -3.03 -5.31
C THR A 112 -15.80 -2.36 -5.30
N ASN A 113 -15.95 -1.33 -4.48
CA ASN A 113 -17.16 -0.52 -4.50
C ASN A 113 -17.20 0.42 -5.73
N MET A 114 -18.30 1.18 -5.87
CA MET A 114 -18.46 2.18 -6.94
C MET A 114 -17.45 3.33 -6.91
N GLY A 115 -16.61 3.45 -5.88
CA GLY A 115 -15.51 4.39 -5.82
C GLY A 115 -14.14 3.73 -5.95
N GLY A 116 -14.09 2.48 -6.41
CA GLY A 116 -12.86 1.74 -6.70
C GLY A 116 -12.11 1.30 -5.45
N LYS A 117 -12.74 1.30 -4.27
CA LYS A 117 -12.05 0.95 -3.03
C LYS A 117 -12.22 -0.52 -2.69
N LEU A 118 -11.12 -1.15 -2.33
CA LEU A 118 -11.05 -2.47 -1.69
C LEU A 118 -10.47 -2.31 -0.29
N VAL A 119 -11.14 -2.85 0.72
CA VAL A 119 -10.69 -2.79 2.13
C VAL A 119 -10.26 -4.18 2.57
N LEU A 120 -9.06 -4.28 3.11
CA LEU A 120 -8.41 -5.50 3.56
C LEU A 120 -8.01 -5.37 5.03
N SER A 121 -8.11 -6.47 5.77
CA SER A 121 -7.49 -6.60 7.08
C SER A 121 -6.19 -7.39 6.92
N VAL A 122 -5.06 -6.79 7.27
CA VAL A 122 -3.75 -7.43 7.19
C VAL A 122 -3.27 -7.71 8.60
N GLU A 123 -3.19 -8.99 8.97
CA GLU A 123 -2.73 -9.45 10.27
C GLU A 123 -1.20 -9.54 10.26
N MET A 124 -0.52 -8.70 11.03
CA MET A 124 0.94 -8.66 11.10
C MET A 124 1.47 -9.67 12.12
N GLY A 125 0.71 -9.94 13.19
CA GLY A 125 1.06 -10.95 14.20
C GLY A 125 2.53 -10.87 14.68
N ASN A 126 3.29 -11.95 14.47
CA ASN A 126 4.75 -12.01 14.69
C ASN A 126 5.56 -11.98 13.38
N ALA A 127 4.90 -11.74 12.24
CA ALA A 127 5.57 -11.70 10.95
C ALA A 127 6.34 -10.37 10.82
N ASP A 128 7.56 -10.45 10.29
CA ASP A 128 8.36 -9.25 10.01
C ASP A 128 7.77 -8.45 8.84
N HIS A 129 7.01 -9.11 7.96
CA HIS A 129 6.34 -8.52 6.80
C HIS A 129 5.26 -9.46 6.27
N VAL A 130 4.25 -8.90 5.60
CA VAL A 130 3.14 -9.62 4.98
C VAL A 130 3.05 -9.28 3.50
N GLU A 131 3.01 -10.29 2.65
CA GLU A 131 2.83 -10.14 1.20
C GLU A 131 1.34 -10.02 0.87
N VAL A 132 0.97 -9.04 0.04
CA VAL A 132 -0.40 -8.85 -0.45
C VAL A 132 -0.37 -8.84 -1.97
N CYS A 133 -1.16 -9.72 -2.58
CA CYS A 133 -1.34 -9.80 -4.02
C CYS A 133 -2.82 -9.76 -4.39
N ILE A 134 -3.16 -8.85 -5.29
CA ILE A 134 -4.50 -8.58 -5.80
C ILE A 134 -4.46 -8.73 -7.31
N GLU A 135 -5.19 -9.66 -7.87
CA GLU A 135 -5.18 -9.98 -9.31
C GLU A 135 -6.60 -9.94 -9.88
N LYS A 136 -6.77 -9.41 -11.09
CA LYS A 136 -8.07 -9.33 -11.79
C LYS A 136 -8.45 -10.68 -12.42
#